data_AF-A0A958FDS8-F1
#
_entry.id   AF-A0A958FDS8-F1
#
_cell.length_a   1.000
_cell.length_b   1.000
_cell.length_c   1.000
_cell.angle_alpha   90.00
_cell.angle_beta   90.00
_cell.angle_gamma   90.00
#
_symmetry.space_group_name_H-M   'P 1'
#
loop_
_entity.id
_entity.type
_entity.pdbx_description
1 polymer ?
#
loop_
_entity_poly.entity_id
_entity_poly.type
_entity_poly.pdbx_seq_one_letter_code
_entity_poly.pdbx_strand_id
1 'polypeptide(L)'
;MSPQSDIVIRPGEVLAPLNAGAEELFRVSGSHNGAVRGVLFLAADGKTLIFRPERAFQPGETVTVRLRRGLRAARGAEIGALEFRFTVSATPEAVRRQFYEAQTAERLATIPSPGNR
;
A
#
# COMPACT_ATOMS: atom_id res chain seq x y z
N MET A 1 -6.70 5.57 1.43
CA MET A 1 -5.25 5.40 1.67
C MET A 1 -4.67 6.72 2.17
N SER A 2 -3.72 6.68 3.11
CA SER A 2 -2.97 7.86 3.57
C SER A 2 -1.93 8.27 2.52
N PRO A 3 -1.54 9.56 2.44
CA PRO A 3 -0.51 10.05 1.51
C PRO A 3 0.83 9.29 1.59
N GLN A 4 1.20 8.84 2.78
CA GLN A 4 2.33 7.95 2.99
C GLN A 4 1.80 6.51 3.09
N SER A 5 1.86 5.78 1.97
CA SER A 5 1.47 4.38 1.87
C SER A 5 2.59 3.60 1.19
N ASP A 6 3.12 2.58 1.87
CA ASP A 6 3.97 1.58 1.23
C ASP A 6 3.08 0.73 0.30
N ILE A 7 3.67 0.24 -0.80
CA ILE A 7 3.01 -0.67 -1.73
C ILE A 7 3.50 -2.09 -1.44
N VAL A 8 2.55 -3.00 -1.18
CA VAL A 8 2.85 -4.37 -0.77
C VAL A 8 2.24 -5.35 -1.75
N ILE A 9 3.05 -6.29 -2.25
CA ILE A 9 2.61 -7.38 -3.12
C ILE A 9 3.08 -8.70 -2.54
N ARG A 10 2.16 -9.66 -2.40
CA ARG A 10 2.46 -11.01 -1.90
C ARG A 10 1.96 -12.07 -2.89
N PRO A 11 2.82 -12.57 -3.79
CA PRO A 11 2.45 -13.57 -4.79
C PRO A 11 2.12 -14.96 -4.21
N GLY A 12 2.42 -15.20 -2.93
CA GLY A 12 2.14 -16.45 -2.22
C GLY A 12 3.31 -17.45 -2.24
N GLU A 13 4.22 -17.33 -3.20
CA GLU A 13 5.43 -18.15 -3.31
C GLU A 13 6.64 -17.51 -2.63
N VAL A 14 7.62 -18.34 -2.23
CA VAL A 14 8.95 -17.84 -1.83
C VAL A 14 9.64 -17.31 -3.08
N LEU A 15 10.05 -16.06 -3.04
CA LEU A 15 10.73 -15.36 -4.13
C LEU A 15 12.23 -15.68 -4.12
N ALA A 16 12.82 -15.71 -5.31
CA ALA A 16 14.27 -15.67 -5.43
C ALA A 16 14.79 -14.30 -4.92
N PRO A 17 16.05 -14.21 -4.46
CA PRO A 17 16.65 -12.94 -4.09
C PRO A 17 16.50 -11.89 -5.20
N LEU A 18 16.18 -10.65 -4.83
CA LEU A 18 16.10 -9.55 -5.78
C LEU A 18 17.48 -9.29 -6.37
N ASN A 19 17.53 -9.16 -7.69
CA ASN A 19 18.74 -8.77 -8.42
C ASN A 19 18.64 -7.29 -8.84
N ALA A 20 19.74 -6.73 -9.33
CA ALA A 20 19.81 -5.32 -9.73
C ALA A 20 18.77 -4.90 -10.79
N GLY A 21 18.24 -5.85 -11.58
CA GLY A 21 17.20 -5.59 -12.58
C GLY A 21 15.76 -5.62 -12.05
N ALA A 22 15.54 -6.03 -10.80
CA ALA A 22 14.19 -6.18 -10.24
C ALA A 22 13.42 -4.86 -10.16
N GLU A 23 14.13 -3.74 -9.96
CA GLU A 23 13.53 -2.40 -9.93
C GLU A 23 12.93 -1.99 -11.29
N GLU A 24 13.49 -2.48 -12.41
CA GLU A 24 12.97 -2.17 -13.75
C GLU A 24 11.62 -2.85 -14.03
N LEU A 25 11.35 -3.93 -13.30
CA LEU A 25 10.10 -4.69 -13.38
C LEU A 25 8.97 -3.99 -12.61
N PHE A 26 9.30 -3.17 -11.63
CA PHE A 26 8.34 -2.54 -10.73
C PHE A 26 8.19 -1.05 -11.05
N ARG A 27 7.00 -0.63 -11.48
CA ARG A 27 6.72 0.77 -11.81
C ARG A 27 5.54 1.29 -11.02
N VAL A 28 5.73 2.45 -10.42
CA VAL A 28 4.69 3.21 -9.73
C VAL A 28 4.55 4.57 -10.39
N SER A 29 3.33 4.94 -10.72
CA SER A 29 3.01 6.26 -11.25
C SER A 29 1.74 6.80 -10.63
N GLY A 30 1.76 8.05 -10.22
CA GLY A 30 0.57 8.78 -9.77
C GLY A 30 0.04 9.71 -10.86
N SER A 31 -1.26 9.98 -10.85
CA SER A 31 -1.91 10.87 -11.82
C SER A 31 -1.44 12.32 -11.74
N HIS A 32 -0.91 12.78 -10.60
CA HIS A 32 -0.40 14.14 -10.41
C HIS A 32 1.13 14.16 -10.39
N ASN A 33 1.72 13.17 -9.73
CA ASN A 33 3.13 13.02 -9.52
C ASN A 33 3.86 12.49 -10.79
N GLY A 34 3.17 11.78 -11.67
CA GLY A 34 3.82 11.03 -12.75
C GLY A 34 4.59 9.84 -12.16
N ALA A 35 5.77 9.53 -12.72
CA ALA A 35 6.61 8.45 -12.20
C ALA A 35 7.03 8.71 -10.73
N VAL A 36 6.93 7.67 -9.89
CA VAL A 36 7.28 7.74 -8.46
C VAL A 36 8.47 6.82 -8.19
N ARG A 37 9.57 7.42 -7.73
CA ARG A 37 10.77 6.69 -7.28
C ARG A 37 10.56 6.15 -5.87
N GLY A 38 11.32 5.12 -5.53
CA GLY A 38 11.21 4.42 -4.27
C GLY A 38 12.20 3.27 -4.18
N VAL A 39 12.27 2.68 -3.00
CA VAL A 39 13.11 1.51 -2.71
C VAL A 39 12.24 0.26 -2.74
N LEU A 40 12.65 -0.74 -3.52
CA LEU A 40 12.02 -2.05 -3.57
C LEU A 40 12.85 -3.05 -2.75
N PHE A 41 12.20 -3.77 -1.83
CA PHE A 41 12.87 -4.80 -1.04
C PHE A 41 11.97 -5.99 -0.76
N LEU A 42 12.59 -7.13 -0.48
CA LEU A 42 11.93 -8.35 -0.06
C LEU A 42 11.83 -8.37 1.46
N ALA A 43 10.62 -8.59 1.98
CA ALA A 43 10.43 -8.75 3.42
C ALA A 43 11.11 -10.03 3.95
N ALA A 44 11.31 -10.09 5.27
CA ALA A 44 11.97 -11.22 5.92
C ALA A 44 11.26 -12.58 5.72
N ASP A 45 9.97 -12.57 5.36
CA ASP A 45 9.21 -13.78 5.04
C ASP A 45 9.60 -14.42 3.69
N GLY A 46 10.40 -13.71 2.88
CA GLY A 46 10.83 -14.15 1.54
C GLY A 46 9.70 -14.21 0.51
N LYS A 47 8.49 -13.73 0.83
CA LYS A 47 7.28 -13.87 -0.01
C LYS A 47 6.63 -12.54 -0.34
N THR A 48 7.02 -11.48 0.36
CA THR A 48 6.37 -10.18 0.28
C THR A 48 7.32 -9.13 -0.28
N LEU A 49 6.96 -8.55 -1.43
CA LEU A 49 7.64 -7.37 -1.97
C LEU A 49 7.05 -6.11 -1.37
N ILE A 50 7.92 -5.23 -0.93
CA ILE A 50 7.56 -3.92 -0.38
C ILE A 50 8.28 -2.86 -1.21
N PHE A 51 7.49 -1.96 -1.78
CA PHE A 51 7.98 -0.74 -2.40
C PHE A 51 7.66 0.44 -1.50
N ARG A 52 8.71 1.14 -1.08
CA ARG A 52 8.60 2.37 -0.29
C ARG A 52 8.83 3.58 -1.19
N PRO A 53 7.79 4.39 -1.47
CA PRO A 53 7.96 5.63 -2.22
C PRO A 53 8.92 6.60 -1.52
N GLU A 54 9.78 7.27 -2.28
CA GLU A 54 10.65 8.35 -1.77
C GLU A 54 9.85 9.63 -1.44
N ARG A 55 8.67 9.78 -2.05
CA ARG A 55 7.76 10.89 -1.81
C ARG A 55 6.34 10.40 -1.58
N ALA A 56 5.61 11.13 -0.74
CA ALA A 56 4.20 10.89 -0.52
C ALA A 56 3.38 11.13 -1.80
N PHE A 57 2.28 10.39 -1.93
CA PHE A 57 1.28 10.62 -2.96
C PHE A 57 0.41 11.82 -2.60
N GLN A 58 -0.18 12.48 -3.60
CA GLN A 58 -1.04 13.64 -3.37
C GLN A 58 -2.47 13.22 -2.99
N PRO A 59 -3.19 14.00 -2.16
CA PRO A 59 -4.61 13.78 -1.94
C PRO A 59 -5.40 13.77 -3.25
N GLY A 60 -6.30 12.78 -3.43
CA GLY A 60 -7.07 12.60 -4.66
C GLY A 60 -6.31 11.95 -5.82
N GLU A 61 -5.01 11.69 -5.68
CA GLU A 61 -4.19 11.08 -6.72
C GLU A 61 -4.60 9.63 -6.99
N THR A 62 -4.72 9.26 -8.27
CA THR A 62 -4.83 7.85 -8.67
C THR A 62 -3.44 7.29 -8.93
N VAL A 63 -3.06 6.31 -8.11
CA VAL A 63 -1.78 5.61 -8.22
C VAL A 63 -1.98 4.33 -9.02
N THR A 64 -1.14 4.14 -10.03
CA THR A 64 -1.04 2.91 -10.83
C THR A 64 0.25 2.19 -10.50
N VAL A 65 0.12 0.91 -10.15
CA VAL A 65 1.24 0.02 -9.84
C VAL A 65 1.29 -1.07 -10.89
N ARG A 66 2.49 -1.30 -11.44
CA ARG A 66 2.75 -2.33 -12.44
C ARG A 66 3.95 -3.16 -12.03
N LEU A 67 3.76 -4.47 -11.92
CA LEU A 67 4.81 -5.47 -11.90
C LEU A 67 4.83 -6.16 -13.25
N ARG A 68 5.94 -6.04 -13.98
CA ARG A 68 6.17 -6.75 -15.24
C ARG A 68 6.62 -8.19 -14.97
N ARG A 69 6.55 -9.03 -16.01
CA ARG A 69 7.14 -10.38 -16.02
C ARG A 69 8.66 -10.31 -15.81
N GLY A 70 9.25 -11.38 -15.28
CA GLY A 70 10.69 -11.51 -15.02
C GLY A 70 11.05 -11.77 -13.55
N LEU A 71 10.14 -11.51 -12.61
CA LEU A 71 10.32 -11.90 -11.22
C LEU A 71 10.19 -13.43 -11.09
N ARG A 72 11.03 -14.07 -10.28
CA ARG A 72 11.03 -15.53 -10.13
C ARG A 72 10.81 -15.97 -8.69
N ALA A 73 10.09 -17.06 -8.53
CA ALA A 73 10.08 -17.85 -7.31
C ALA A 73 11.41 -18.56 -7.11
N ALA A 74 11.76 -18.91 -5.87
CA ALA A 74 12.97 -19.66 -5.53
C ALA A 74 13.03 -21.02 -6.23
N ARG A 75 11.87 -21.62 -6.51
CA ARG A 75 11.72 -22.87 -7.28
C ARG A 75 11.85 -22.71 -8.81
N GLY A 76 12.17 -21.51 -9.29
CA GLY A 76 12.42 -21.21 -10.70
C GLY A 76 11.19 -20.79 -11.51
N ALA A 77 9.98 -20.96 -10.97
CA ALA A 77 8.74 -20.51 -11.60
C ALA A 77 8.72 -18.97 -11.77
N GLU A 78 8.18 -18.49 -12.88
CA GLU A 78 8.03 -17.05 -13.12
C GLU A 78 6.76 -16.53 -12.44
N ILE A 79 6.88 -15.39 -11.75
CA ILE A 79 5.73 -14.66 -11.20
C ILE A 79 5.08 -13.87 -12.33
N GLY A 80 3.76 -14.05 -12.49
CA GLY A 80 2.98 -13.34 -13.50
C GLY A 80 3.02 -11.82 -13.34
N ALA A 81 2.80 -11.11 -14.44
CA ALA A 81 2.61 -9.67 -14.39
C ALA A 81 1.35 -9.31 -13.61
N LEU A 82 1.39 -8.17 -12.93
CA LEU A 82 0.28 -7.65 -12.12
C LEU A 82 0.16 -6.13 -12.34
N GLU A 83 -1.06 -5.65 -12.56
CA GLU A 83 -1.39 -4.24 -12.55
C GLU A 83 -2.58 -4.01 -11.63
N PHE A 84 -2.49 -3.00 -10.78
CA PHE A 84 -3.61 -2.51 -9.99
C PHE A 84 -3.52 -1.01 -9.78
N ARG A 85 -4.64 -0.43 -9.37
CA ARG A 85 -4.76 1.01 -9.12
C ARG A 85 -5.52 1.27 -7.83
N PHE A 86 -5.19 2.37 -7.19
CA PHE A 86 -5.93 2.87 -6.04
C PHE A 86 -5.93 4.39 -6.04
N THR A 87 -6.90 4.99 -5.35
CA THR A 87 -7.01 6.44 -5.19
C THR A 87 -6.66 6.84 -3.76
N VAL A 88 -5.79 7.84 -3.62
CA VAL A 88 -5.42 8.43 -2.34
C VAL A 88 -6.57 9.30 -1.87
N SER A 89 -6.91 9.24 -0.58
CA SER A 89 -8.04 10.00 -0.07
C SER A 89 -7.79 11.50 -0.24
N ALA A 90 -8.76 12.21 -0.82
CA ALA A 90 -8.73 13.68 -0.89
C ALA A 90 -9.01 14.33 0.47
N THR A 91 -9.59 13.57 1.40
CA THR A 91 -9.90 14.05 2.75
C THR A 91 -8.62 14.10 3.59
N PRO A 92 -8.25 15.26 4.16
CA PRO A 92 -7.13 15.36 5.07
C PRO A 92 -7.30 14.40 6.25
N GLU A 93 -6.20 13.79 6.70
CA GLU A 93 -6.24 12.80 7.78
C GLU A 93 -6.83 13.38 9.07
N ALA A 94 -6.51 14.63 9.40
CA ALA A 94 -7.03 15.33 10.58
C ALA A 94 -8.57 15.42 10.55
N VAL A 95 -9.15 15.77 9.41
CA VAL A 95 -10.61 15.85 9.23
C VAL A 95 -11.24 14.47 9.41
N ARG A 96 -10.61 13.44 8.82
CA ARG A 96 -11.08 12.07 8.94
C ARG A 96 -10.99 11.54 10.38
N ARG A 97 -9.94 11.92 11.12
CA ARG A 97 -9.73 11.55 12.52
C ARG A 97 -10.76 12.19 13.43
N GLN A 98 -11.00 13.50 13.30
CA GLN A 98 -12.03 14.23 14.03
C GLN A 98 -13.41 13.62 13.83
N PHE A 99 -13.75 13.25 12.58
CA PHE A 99 -15.02 12.60 12.27
C PHE A 99 -15.19 11.26 13.00
N TYR A 100 -14.15 10.41 13.02
CA TYR A 100 -14.21 9.13 13.74
C TYR A 100 -14.25 9.28 15.26
N GLU A 101 -13.52 10.26 15.81
CA GLU A 101 -13.56 10.57 17.25
C GLU A 101 -14.94 11.05 17.67
N ALA A 102 -15.56 11.95 16.90
CA ALA A 102 -16.92 12.43 17.15
C ALA A 102 -17.94 11.27 17.12
N GLN A 103 -17.90 10.42 16.10
CA GLN A 103 -18.80 9.27 16.01
C GLN A 103 -18.57 8.24 17.12
N THR A 104 -17.31 8.05 17.56
CA THR A 104 -16.99 7.14 18.66
C THR A 104 -17.51 7.69 19.99
N ALA A 105 -17.35 8.99 20.23
CA ALA A 105 -17.87 9.65 21.42
C ALA A 105 -19.41 9.59 21.49
N GLU A 106 -20.10 9.83 20.37
CA GLU A 106 -21.57 9.70 20.29
C GLU A 106 -22.04 8.27 20.57
N ARG A 107 -21.34 7.26 20.04
CA ARG A 107 -21.63 5.84 20.32
C ARG A 107 -21.37 5.45 21.77
N LEU A 108 -20.35 6.02 22.42
CA LEU A 108 -20.08 5.80 23.84
C LEU A 108 -21.13 6.50 24.73
N ALA A 109 -21.57 7.69 24.35
CA ALA A 109 -22.58 8.47 25.09
C ALA A 109 -23.99 7.85 25.04
N THR A 110 -24.25 6.94 24.09
CA THR A 110 -25.52 6.22 23.96
C THR A 110 -25.51 4.83 24.58
N ILE A 111 -24.41 4.40 25.23
CA ILE A 111 -24.41 3.16 26.01
C ILE A 111 -25.20 3.40 27.30
N PRO A 112 -26.36 2.73 27.51
CA PRO A 112 -27.10 2.88 28.75
C PRO A 112 -26.25 2.35 29.92
N SER A 113 -26.14 3.16 30.98
CA SER A 113 -25.47 2.76 32.22
C SER A 113 -26.03 1.40 32.70
N PRO A 114 -25.18 0.43 33.07
CA PRO A 114 -25.66 -0.79 33.71
C PRO A 114 -26.36 -0.36 35.01
N GLY A 115 -27.68 -0.50 35.03
CA GLY A 115 -28.50 -0.10 36.16
C GLY A 115 -28.06 -0.82 37.43
N ASN A 116 -27.75 -0.05 38.47
CA ASN A 116 -27.59 -0.55 39.84
C ASN A 116 -28.89 -1.27 40.25
N ARG A 117 -28.80 -2.57 40.52
CA ARG A 117 -29.73 -3.32 41.35
C ARG A 117 -29.05 -3.66 42.66
#